data_AF-A0A5J6LDM2-F1
#
_entry.id   AF-A0A5J6LDM2-F1
#
_cell.length_a   1.000
_cell.length_b   1.000
_cell.length_c   1.000
_cell.angle_alpha   90.00
_cell.angle_beta   90.00
_cell.angle_gamma   90.00
#
_symmetry.space_group_name_H-M   'P 1'
#
loop_
_entity.id
_entity.type
_entity.pdbx_description
1 polymer ?
#
loop_
_entity_poly.entity_id
_entity_poly.type
_entity_poly.pdbx_seq_one_letter_code
_entity_poly.pdbx_strand_id
1 'polypeptide(L)'
;MKAKKLLERVRRFLDADTHTQLEQIKSIRTILKQLKEKERELQDKLSHEHESESQEALQNKLDVIYAQRKKGLDQIRRLKEGDDDE
;
A
#
# COMPACT_ATOMS: atom_id res chain seq x y z
N MET A 1 -12.09 -37.89 17.48
CA MET A 1 -13.02 -36.98 16.78
C MET A 1 -12.94 -35.51 17.24
N LYS A 2 -12.77 -35.21 18.54
CA LYS A 2 -12.68 -33.81 19.04
C LYS A 2 -11.42 -33.06 18.56
N ALA A 3 -10.24 -33.69 18.60
CA ALA A 3 -8.99 -33.09 18.13
C ALA A 3 -9.00 -32.72 16.64
N LYS A 4 -9.55 -33.60 15.77
CA LYS A 4 -9.69 -33.31 14.34
C LYS A 4 -10.57 -32.08 14.08
N LYS A 5 -11.70 -31.95 14.80
CA LYS A 5 -12.57 -30.76 14.70
C LYS A 5 -11.89 -29.48 15.20
N LEU A 6 -11.04 -29.58 16.23
CA LEU A 6 -10.28 -28.44 16.73
C LEU A 6 -9.21 -27.99 15.73
N LEU A 7 -8.45 -28.92 15.16
CA LEU A 7 -7.47 -28.64 14.10
C LEU A 7 -8.12 -28.02 12.87
N GLU A 8 -9.32 -28.49 12.50
CA GLU A 8 -10.08 -27.91 11.38
C GLU A 8 -10.51 -26.46 11.66
N ARG A 9 -10.87 -26.13 12.90
CA ARG A 9 -11.17 -24.74 13.30
C ARG A 9 -9.93 -23.85 13.24
N VAL A 10 -8.79 -24.33 13.73
CA VAL A 10 -7.51 -23.60 13.66
C VAL A 10 -7.13 -23.36 12.20
N ARG A 11 -7.24 -24.39 11.34
CA ARG A 11 -6.97 -24.24 9.91
C ARG A 11 -7.87 -23.19 9.27
N ARG A 12 -9.19 -23.25 9.51
CA ARG A 12 -10.13 -22.24 8.99
C ARG A 12 -9.83 -20.83 9.50
N PHE A 13 -9.38 -20.70 10.75
CA PHE A 13 -8.97 -19.41 11.32
C PHE A 13 -7.72 -18.85 10.62
N LEU A 14 -6.68 -19.68 10.44
CA LEU A 14 -5.46 -19.30 9.72
C LEU A 14 -5.70 -19.00 8.23
N ASP A 15 -6.56 -19.79 7.58
CA ASP A 15 -6.97 -19.55 6.19
C ASP A 15 -7.74 -18.24 6.04
N ALA A 16 -8.60 -17.89 7.00
CA ALA A 16 -9.35 -16.64 7.01
C ALA A 16 -8.41 -15.42 7.17
N ASP A 17 -7.43 -15.49 8.07
CA ASP A 17 -6.43 -14.45 8.27
C ASP A 17 -5.59 -14.23 6.99
N THR A 18 -5.13 -15.34 6.38
CA THR A 18 -4.42 -15.29 5.09
C THR A 18 -5.27 -14.63 4.01
N HIS A 19 -6.57 -14.96 3.93
CA HIS A 19 -7.46 -14.35 2.95
C HIS A 19 -7.62 -12.83 3.19
N THR A 20 -7.77 -12.41 4.44
CA THR A 20 -7.85 -10.99 4.82
C THR A 20 -6.57 -10.24 4.44
N GLN A 21 -5.39 -10.80 4.73
CA GLN A 21 -4.11 -10.21 4.34
C GLN A 21 -3.98 -10.06 2.81
N LEU A 22 -4.39 -11.07 2.04
CA LEU A 22 -4.37 -11.01 0.58
C LEU A 22 -5.27 -9.90 0.02
N GLU A 23 -6.48 -9.73 0.56
CA GLU A 23 -7.38 -8.65 0.15
C GLU A 23 -6.83 -7.26 0.52
N GLN A 24 -6.21 -7.13 1.69
CA GLN A 24 -5.52 -5.88 2.07
C GLN A 24 -4.37 -5.55 1.11
N ILE A 25 -3.51 -6.54 0.78
CA ILE A 25 -2.42 -6.36 -0.18
C ILE A 25 -2.95 -5.94 -1.55
N LYS A 26 -4.05 -6.55 -2.02
CA LYS A 26 -4.69 -6.17 -3.30
C LYS A 26 -5.18 -4.72 -3.26
N SER A 27 -5.85 -4.32 -2.18
CA SER A 27 -6.33 -2.94 -2.01
C SER A 27 -5.18 -1.92 -2.03
N ILE A 28 -4.11 -2.18 -1.28
CA ILE A 28 -2.93 -1.30 -1.24
C ILE A 28 -2.28 -1.21 -2.63
N ARG A 29 -2.17 -2.31 -3.37
CA ARG A 29 -1.63 -2.29 -4.75
C ARG A 29 -2.46 -1.43 -5.70
N THR A 30 -3.79 -1.47 -5.58
CA THR A 30 -4.68 -0.61 -6.37
C THR A 30 -4.41 0.87 -6.07
N ILE A 31 -4.32 1.24 -4.80
CA ILE A 31 -4.01 2.61 -4.37
C ILE A 31 -2.61 3.03 -4.85
N LEU A 32 -1.60 2.17 -4.71
CA LEU A 32 -0.23 2.45 -5.19
C LEU A 32 -0.18 2.68 -6.70
N LYS A 33 -1.00 1.99 -7.48
CA LYS A 33 -1.12 2.21 -8.92
C LYS A 33 -1.70 3.59 -9.22
N GLN A 34 -2.77 3.98 -8.54
CA GLN A 34 -3.38 5.30 -8.67
C GLN A 34 -2.42 6.42 -8.27
N LEU A 35 -1.68 6.23 -7.17
CA LEU A 35 -0.64 7.19 -6.73
C LEU A 35 0.48 7.33 -7.76
N LYS A 36 0.89 6.23 -8.42
CA LYS A 36 1.88 6.27 -9.50
C LYS A 36 1.40 7.04 -10.72
N GLU A 37 0.13 6.87 -11.09
CA GLU A 37 -0.49 7.64 -12.18
C GLU A 37 -0.54 9.13 -11.83
N LYS A 38 -0.96 9.45 -10.60
CA LYS A 38 -1.00 10.83 -10.08
C LYS A 38 0.36 11.49 -10.02
N GLU A 39 1.39 10.76 -9.61
CA GLU A 39 2.77 11.24 -9.60
C GLU A 39 3.24 11.63 -11.00
N ARG A 40 2.97 10.79 -12.01
CA ARG A 40 3.32 11.08 -13.40
C ARG A 40 2.60 12.32 -13.92
N GLU A 41 1.31 12.46 -13.63
CA GLU A 41 0.55 13.66 -13.99
C GLU A 41 1.12 14.94 -13.36
N LEU A 42 1.56 14.87 -12.10
CA LEU A 42 2.13 16.03 -11.42
C LEU A 42 3.55 16.34 -11.88
N GLN A 43 4.36 15.32 -12.19
CA GLN A 43 5.69 15.50 -12.80
C GLN A 43 5.59 16.18 -14.17
N ASP A 44 4.64 15.73 -15.00
CA ASP A 44 4.39 16.34 -16.30
C ASP A 44 3.90 17.79 -16.15
N LYS A 45 3.02 18.08 -15.19
CA LYS A 45 2.62 19.47 -14.89
C LYS A 45 3.80 20.32 -14.44
N LEU A 46 4.65 19.80 -13.57
CA LEU A 46 5.81 20.50 -13.06
C LEU A 46 6.80 20.87 -14.18
N SER A 47 7.00 20.00 -15.18
CA SER A 47 7.91 20.29 -16.30
C SER A 47 7.42 21.39 -17.24
N HIS A 48 6.12 21.71 -17.21
CA HIS A 48 5.51 22.77 -18.01
C HIS A 48 5.15 24.02 -17.20
N GLU A 49 5.39 24.01 -15.89
CA GLU A 49 5.12 25.14 -15.00
C GLU A 49 6.35 26.05 -14.93
N HIS A 50 6.14 27.36 -15.01
CA HIS A 50 7.21 28.37 -15.00
C HIS A 50 7.08 29.35 -13.83
N GLU A 51 5.93 29.36 -13.15
CA GLU A 51 5.71 30.16 -11.96
C GLU A 51 6.27 29.46 -10.72
N SER A 52 7.18 30.13 -10.02
CA SER A 52 7.91 29.57 -8.87
C SER A 52 6.99 29.06 -7.75
N GLU A 53 5.93 29.80 -7.41
CA GLU A 53 4.99 29.39 -6.36
C GLU A 53 4.20 28.13 -6.77
N SER A 54 3.78 28.08 -8.03
CA SER A 54 3.08 26.93 -8.60
C SER A 54 3.98 25.70 -8.70
N GLN A 55 5.27 25.88 -9.04
CA GLN A 55 6.27 24.80 -9.00
C GLN A 55 6.46 24.25 -7.59
N GLU A 56 6.60 25.11 -6.58
CA GLU A 56 6.76 24.70 -5.19
C GLU A 56 5.52 23.92 -4.70
N ALA A 57 4.32 24.41 -5.02
CA ALA A 57 3.07 23.72 -4.68
C ALA A 57 2.96 22.33 -5.34
N LEU A 58 3.42 22.18 -6.59
CA LEU A 58 3.48 20.89 -7.29
C LEU A 58 4.51 19.95 -6.67
N GLN A 59 5.71 20.46 -6.32
CA GLN A 59 6.75 19.68 -5.67
C GLN A 59 6.30 19.17 -4.29
N ASN A 60 5.67 20.01 -3.47
CA ASN A 60 5.13 19.62 -2.18
C ASN A 60 4.10 18.48 -2.30
N LYS A 61 3.25 18.51 -3.33
CA LYS A 61 2.30 17.42 -3.61
C LYS A 61 3.02 16.13 -4.02
N LEU A 62 4.07 16.24 -4.84
CA LEU A 62 4.90 15.10 -5.24
C LEU A 62 5.57 14.44 -4.03
N ASP A 63 6.11 15.24 -3.10
CA ASP A 63 6.77 14.74 -1.90
C ASP A 63 5.80 13.96 -1.00
N VAL A 64 4.58 14.46 -0.84
CA VAL A 64 3.51 13.75 -0.12
C VAL A 64 3.20 12.43 -0.80
N ILE A 65 3.01 12.42 -2.13
CA ILE A 65 2.72 11.18 -2.87
C ILE A 65 3.87 10.18 -2.71
N TYR A 66 5.11 10.62 -2.82
CA TYR A 66 6.29 9.77 -2.64
C TYR A 66 6.31 9.13 -1.24
N ALA A 67 6.08 9.93 -0.19
CA ALA A 67 6.01 9.45 1.18
C ALA A 67 4.88 8.41 1.38
N GLN A 68 3.71 8.65 0.79
CA GLN A 68 2.57 7.71 0.88
C GLN A 68 2.83 6.42 0.10
N ARG A 69 3.47 6.51 -1.08
CA ARG A 69 3.84 5.32 -1.86
C ARG A 69 4.84 4.46 -1.10
N LYS A 70 5.84 5.08 -0.45
CA LYS A 70 6.80 4.37 0.40
C LYS A 70 6.08 3.63 1.55
N LYS A 71 5.21 4.33 2.28
CA LYS A 71 4.39 3.72 3.35
C LYS A 71 3.55 2.55 2.87
N GLY A 72 2.94 2.65 1.69
CA GLY A 72 2.15 1.55 1.14
C GLY A 72 3.00 0.32 0.78
N LEU A 73 4.22 0.52 0.27
CA LEU A 73 5.16 -0.58 0.01
C LEU A 73 5.62 -1.24 1.32
N ASP A 74 5.92 -0.45 2.34
CA ASP A 74 6.28 -0.94 3.67
C ASP A 74 5.14 -1.76 4.29
N GLN A 75 3.89 -1.31 4.14
CA GLN A 75 2.72 -2.06 4.62
C GLN A 75 2.55 -3.40 3.87
N ILE A 76 2.76 -3.45 2.56
CA ILE A 76 2.74 -4.71 1.80
C ILE A 76 3.83 -5.66 2.30
N ARG A 77 5.01 -5.13 2.64
CA ARG A 77 6.12 -5.92 3.16
C ARG A 77 5.75 -6.56 4.50
N ARG A 78 5.22 -5.77 5.44
CA ARG A 78 4.74 -6.25 6.75
C ARG A 78 3.67 -7.34 6.63
N LEU A 79 2.67 -7.13 5.77
CA LEU A 79 1.60 -8.12 5.52
C LEU A 79 2.10 -9.42 4.87
N LYS A 80 3.27 -9.44 4.24
CA LYS A 80 3.86 -10.63 3.62
C LYS A 80 4.83 -11.37 4.53
N GLU A 81 5.61 -10.62 5.29
CA GLU A 81 6.58 -11.16 6.25
C GLU A 81 5.85 -11.68 7.50
N GLY A 82 4.61 -11.24 7.73
CA GLY A 82 3.75 -11.75 8.80
C GLY A 82 4.22 -11.25 10.16
N ASP A 83 4.02 -9.95 10.45
CA ASP A 83 4.25 -9.31 11.76
C ASP A 83 5.38 -9.92 12.62
N ASP A 84 6.59 -10.04 12.05
CA ASP A 84 7.78 -10.54 12.77
C ASP A 84 8.62 -9.42 13.41
N ASP A 85 8.11 -8.19 13.50
CA ASP A 85 8.78 -7.09 14.22
C ASP A 85 7.82 -6.45 15.26
N GLU A 86 8.12 -6.78 16.54
CA GLU A 86 7.71 -6.18 17.83
C GLU A 86 6.28 -6.39 18.38
#